data_AF-A0A7G1IJL8-F1
#
_entry.id   AF-A0A7G1IJL8-F1
#
_cell.length_a   1.000
_cell.length_b   1.000
_cell.length_c   1.000
_cell.angle_alpha   90.00
_cell.angle_beta   90.00
_cell.angle_gamma   90.00
#
_symmetry.space_group_name_H-M   'P 1'
#
loop_
_entity.id
_entity.type
_entity.pdbx_description
1 polymer ?
#
loop_
_entity_poly.entity_id
_entity_poly.type
_entity_poly.pdbx_seq_one_letter_code
_entity_poly.pdbx_strand_id
1 'polypeptide(L)'
;MSLRDNGFFSQLANLGDLYRPATDTAPGTLADLHSTLTSLEKAFGALGDPADLAGNIGRLQSGISQLASGARALSTGVHTLADSNIEMLSGMSQIATQLQESARASAGSDNASGFYLPASTFENRQFANVAKHFLSADGKTARFAIESDYDPYSSQAMELAHKITAAANGARPNTSLANATISMAGFPAVNSDIQRLLSADFHLLALSTLVIVGLILAVLLRALIAPLYLLGTVVLNYGAALGIGTLVFQYGLGKEIAWPVPLLAFIILVAVGADYNMLLISRLREEAVHNVRVGVMRTVSNTGSVITSAGLIFAASMFGLMVGSIGIMIEAGFIIGCGLLLDTFVVRTLTVPAIATLLGEASWWPRRKPYEPKPSRRAG
;
A
#
# COMPACT_ATOMS: atom_id res chain seq x y z
N MET A 1 -32.36 -62.25 -7.74
CA MET A 1 -31.43 -62.37 -6.61
C MET A 1 -30.14 -61.63 -6.96
N SER A 2 -30.09 -60.30 -6.77
CA SER A 2 -28.88 -59.44 -6.87
C SER A 2 -29.24 -57.95 -6.67
N LEU A 3 -29.94 -57.61 -5.59
CA LEU A 3 -30.19 -56.20 -5.20
C LEU A 3 -29.91 -55.98 -3.71
N ARG A 4 -29.14 -56.87 -3.09
CA ARG A 4 -28.87 -56.87 -1.63
C ARG A 4 -27.55 -56.19 -1.23
N ASP A 5 -26.70 -55.80 -2.19
CA ASP A 5 -25.32 -55.34 -1.87
C ASP A 5 -24.97 -53.89 -2.26
N ASN A 6 -25.90 -53.06 -2.73
CA ASN A 6 -25.56 -51.68 -3.13
C ASN A 6 -25.66 -50.63 -2.01
N GLY A 7 -25.07 -50.89 -0.83
CA GLY A 7 -24.65 -49.85 0.14
C GLY A 7 -25.68 -48.81 0.63
N PHE A 8 -26.94 -48.91 0.24
CA PHE A 8 -27.98 -47.92 0.49
C PHE A 8 -28.36 -47.84 1.97
N PHE A 9 -28.39 -49.00 2.63
CA PHE A 9 -28.75 -49.09 4.05
C PHE A 9 -27.60 -48.71 4.99
N SER A 10 -26.33 -48.85 4.57
CA SER A 10 -25.18 -48.36 5.35
C SER A 10 -25.00 -46.85 5.23
N GLN A 11 -25.39 -46.25 4.10
CA GLN A 11 -25.46 -44.79 3.96
C GLN A 11 -26.58 -44.16 4.81
N LEU A 12 -27.71 -44.86 4.98
CA LEU A 12 -28.79 -44.45 5.88
C LEU A 12 -28.41 -44.51 7.37
N ALA A 13 -27.57 -45.47 7.78
CA ALA A 13 -27.06 -45.53 9.15
C ALA A 13 -26.04 -44.42 9.45
N ASN A 14 -25.17 -44.07 8.50
CA ASN A 14 -24.23 -42.95 8.64
C ASN A 14 -24.89 -41.57 8.62
N LEU A 15 -26.12 -41.45 8.08
CA LEU A 15 -26.92 -40.23 8.13
C LEU A 15 -27.47 -39.93 9.54
N GLY A 16 -27.63 -40.95 10.39
CA GLY A 16 -28.04 -40.78 11.79
C GLY A 16 -26.93 -40.20 12.68
N ASP A 17 -25.66 -40.55 12.42
CA ASP A 17 -24.51 -40.11 13.21
C ASP A 17 -23.99 -38.71 12.84
N LEU A 18 -24.46 -38.13 11.72
CA LEU A 18 -24.14 -36.76 11.32
C LEU A 18 -25.05 -35.70 11.96
N TYR A 19 -26.02 -36.10 12.80
CA TYR A 19 -26.85 -35.18 13.57
C TYR A 19 -26.07 -34.61 14.77
N ARG A 20 -25.11 -33.74 14.46
CA ARG A 20 -24.48 -32.80 15.39
C ARG A 20 -25.15 -31.44 15.14
N PRO A 21 -25.63 -30.73 16.16
CA PRO A 21 -26.38 -29.49 15.97
C PRO A 21 -25.41 -28.39 15.51
N ALA A 22 -25.24 -28.28 14.20
CA ALA A 22 -24.58 -27.16 13.56
C ALA A 22 -25.66 -26.19 13.09
N THR A 23 -25.77 -25.10 13.84
CA THR A 23 -26.21 -23.79 13.42
C THR A 23 -25.98 -23.53 11.92
N ASP A 24 -27.05 -23.58 11.12
CA ASP A 24 -27.23 -22.83 9.86
C ASP A 24 -28.60 -23.18 9.26
N THR A 25 -29.65 -22.68 9.92
CA THR A 25 -31.04 -22.78 9.46
C THR A 25 -31.32 -21.73 8.39
N ALA A 26 -31.11 -22.09 7.13
CA ALA A 26 -31.78 -21.51 5.95
C ALA A 26 -31.56 -22.34 4.67
N PRO A 27 -30.35 -22.89 4.41
CA PRO A 27 -30.10 -23.64 3.16
C PRO A 27 -30.71 -25.06 3.18
N GLY A 28 -30.68 -25.73 4.35
CA GLY A 28 -31.17 -27.11 4.49
C GLY A 28 -32.69 -27.25 4.29
N THR A 29 -33.46 -26.31 4.86
CA THR A 29 -34.92 -26.26 4.69
C THR A 29 -35.35 -25.93 3.26
N LEU A 30 -34.56 -25.15 2.51
CA LEU A 30 -34.80 -24.85 1.10
C LEU A 30 -34.50 -26.05 0.18
N ALA A 31 -33.44 -26.80 0.47
CA ALA A 31 -33.12 -28.03 -0.26
C ALA A 31 -34.19 -29.12 -0.05
N ASP A 32 -34.70 -29.26 1.17
CA ASP A 32 -35.79 -30.19 1.48
C ASP A 32 -37.11 -29.80 0.82
N LEU A 33 -37.45 -28.50 0.76
CA LEU A 33 -38.61 -28.00 0.02
C LEU A 33 -38.50 -28.21 -1.49
N HIS A 34 -37.29 -28.07 -2.06
CA HIS A 34 -37.11 -28.26 -3.50
C HIS A 34 -37.24 -29.75 -3.90
N SER A 35 -36.75 -30.66 -3.04
CA SER A 35 -36.85 -32.11 -3.26
C SER A 35 -38.29 -32.63 -3.12
N THR A 36 -39.07 -32.07 -2.18
CA THR A 36 -40.49 -32.38 -2.03
C THR A 36 -41.32 -31.87 -3.20
N LEU A 37 -41.04 -30.66 -3.73
CA LEU A 37 -41.73 -30.11 -4.90
C LEU A 37 -41.51 -30.95 -6.17
N THR A 38 -40.28 -31.40 -6.44
CA THR A 38 -39.98 -32.25 -7.60
C THR A 38 -40.57 -33.66 -7.47
N SER A 39 -40.70 -34.16 -6.24
CA SER A 39 -41.39 -35.42 -5.97
C SER A 39 -42.89 -35.32 -6.22
N LEU A 40 -43.48 -34.17 -5.87
CA LEU A 40 -44.90 -33.86 -6.09
C LEU A 40 -45.21 -33.70 -7.59
N GLU A 41 -44.33 -33.03 -8.35
CA GLU A 41 -44.46 -32.84 -9.80
C GLU A 41 -44.42 -34.19 -10.56
N LYS A 42 -43.53 -35.10 -10.16
CA LYS A 42 -43.50 -36.48 -10.69
C LYS A 42 -44.75 -37.30 -10.33
N ALA A 43 -45.33 -37.07 -9.15
CA ALA A 43 -46.56 -37.74 -8.75
C ALA A 43 -47.78 -37.22 -9.54
N PHE A 44 -47.82 -35.92 -9.88
CA PHE A 44 -48.89 -35.31 -10.66
C PHE A 44 -48.80 -35.61 -12.17
N GLY A 45 -47.60 -35.78 -12.73
CA GLY A 45 -47.41 -36.16 -14.13
C GLY A 45 -47.92 -37.56 -14.52
N ALA A 46 -48.24 -38.41 -13.53
CA ALA A 46 -48.72 -39.78 -13.73
C ALA A 46 -50.26 -39.92 -13.68
N LEU A 47 -51.03 -38.82 -13.60
CA LEU A 47 -52.50 -38.80 -13.51
C LEU A 47 -53.25 -39.13 -14.82
N GLY A 48 -52.60 -39.80 -15.78
CA GLY A 48 -53.14 -40.01 -17.12
C GLY A 48 -54.00 -41.27 -17.33
N ASP A 49 -54.10 -42.20 -16.37
CA ASP A 49 -54.72 -43.51 -16.63
C ASP A 49 -55.93 -43.82 -15.70
N PRO A 50 -57.18 -43.91 -16.22
CA PRO A 50 -58.39 -44.11 -15.41
C PRO A 50 -58.59 -45.52 -14.83
N ALA A 51 -57.72 -46.49 -15.14
CA ALA A 51 -57.94 -47.90 -14.79
C ALA A 51 -57.40 -48.34 -13.41
N ASP A 52 -56.65 -47.49 -12.69
CA ASP A 52 -55.97 -47.86 -11.43
C ASP A 52 -56.44 -47.01 -10.23
N LEU A 53 -57.74 -47.07 -9.96
CA LEU A 53 -58.41 -46.30 -8.90
C LEU A 53 -57.91 -46.70 -7.50
N ALA A 54 -57.50 -47.96 -7.30
CA ALA A 54 -56.91 -48.45 -6.06
C ALA A 54 -55.47 -47.92 -5.84
N GLY A 55 -54.65 -47.87 -6.89
CA GLY A 55 -53.32 -47.26 -6.84
C GLY A 55 -53.36 -45.76 -6.57
N ASN A 56 -54.35 -45.06 -7.13
CA ASN A 56 -54.56 -43.62 -6.89
C ASN A 56 -54.96 -43.32 -5.43
N ILE A 57 -55.80 -44.15 -4.80
CA ILE A 57 -56.14 -44.00 -3.37
C ILE A 57 -54.92 -44.24 -2.47
N GLY A 58 -54.09 -45.25 -2.78
CA GLY A 58 -52.86 -45.51 -2.03
C GLY A 58 -51.84 -44.36 -2.11
N ARG A 59 -51.70 -43.72 -3.29
CA ARG A 59 -50.85 -42.54 -3.48
C ARG A 59 -51.41 -41.29 -2.78
N LEU A 60 -52.74 -41.14 -2.74
CA LEU A 60 -53.37 -40.05 -2.00
C LEU A 60 -53.13 -40.20 -0.50
N GLN A 61 -53.24 -41.42 0.02
CA GLN A 61 -52.98 -41.72 1.44
C GLN A 61 -51.50 -41.49 1.81
N SER A 62 -50.56 -41.87 0.94
CA SER A 62 -49.14 -41.59 1.16
C SER A 62 -48.82 -40.10 1.06
N GLY A 63 -49.40 -39.38 0.10
CA GLY A 63 -49.28 -37.92 -0.01
C GLY A 63 -49.79 -37.18 1.23
N ILE A 64 -50.93 -37.59 1.77
CA ILE A 64 -51.48 -37.03 3.02
C ILE A 64 -50.54 -37.33 4.21
N SER A 65 -49.94 -38.52 4.26
CA SER A 65 -49.00 -38.87 5.34
C SER A 65 -47.69 -38.06 5.28
N GLN A 66 -47.17 -37.80 4.08
CA GLN A 66 -45.98 -36.95 3.86
C GLN A 66 -46.27 -35.48 4.17
N LEU A 67 -47.47 -34.99 3.82
CA LEU A 67 -47.87 -33.62 4.14
C LEU A 67 -48.05 -33.45 5.65
N ALA A 68 -48.59 -34.48 6.33
CA ALA A 68 -48.69 -34.50 7.78
C ALA A 68 -47.33 -34.60 8.49
N SER A 69 -46.34 -35.30 7.94
CA SER A 69 -44.97 -35.30 8.49
C SER A 69 -44.26 -33.97 8.24
N GLY A 70 -44.40 -33.38 7.04
CA GLY A 70 -43.88 -32.05 6.71
C GLY A 70 -44.46 -30.95 7.61
N ALA A 71 -45.78 -30.99 7.89
CA ALA A 71 -46.42 -30.05 8.80
C ALA A 71 -45.91 -30.18 10.25
N ARG A 72 -45.61 -31.41 10.72
CA ARG A 72 -45.00 -31.62 12.05
C ARG A 72 -43.54 -31.13 12.11
N ALA A 73 -42.77 -31.36 11.05
CA ALA A 73 -41.40 -30.88 10.95
C ALA A 73 -41.35 -29.34 10.94
N LEU A 74 -42.25 -28.70 10.18
CA LEU A 74 -42.38 -27.25 10.14
C LEU A 74 -42.80 -26.69 11.51
N SER A 75 -43.81 -27.29 12.16
CA SER A 75 -44.24 -26.91 13.51
C SER A 75 -43.08 -27.00 14.51
N THR A 76 -42.31 -28.09 14.47
CA THR A 76 -41.13 -28.26 15.33
C THR A 76 -40.08 -27.19 15.05
N GLY A 77 -39.78 -26.91 13.77
CA GLY A 77 -38.83 -25.85 13.40
C GLY A 77 -39.27 -24.45 13.85
N VAL A 78 -40.57 -24.14 13.76
CA VAL A 78 -41.14 -22.87 14.25
C VAL A 78 -41.04 -22.78 15.78
N HIS A 79 -41.29 -23.87 16.51
CA HIS A 79 -41.10 -23.91 17.96
C HIS A 79 -39.63 -23.70 18.35
N THR A 80 -38.69 -24.37 17.70
CA THR A 80 -37.25 -24.18 17.95
C THR A 80 -36.79 -22.74 17.68
N LEU A 81 -37.30 -22.11 16.62
CA LEU A 81 -37.02 -20.70 16.33
C LEU A 81 -37.61 -19.77 17.38
N ALA A 82 -38.85 -20.04 17.84
CA ALA A 82 -39.48 -19.27 18.90
C ALA A 82 -38.68 -19.38 20.21
N ASP A 83 -38.26 -20.58 20.59
CA ASP A 83 -37.46 -20.84 21.79
C ASP A 83 -36.08 -20.15 21.69
N SER A 84 -35.43 -20.24 20.53
CA SER A 84 -34.15 -19.55 20.28
C SER A 84 -34.30 -18.03 20.39
N ASN A 85 -35.42 -17.47 19.92
CA ASN A 85 -35.69 -16.04 20.02
C ASN A 85 -35.95 -15.61 21.48
N ILE A 86 -36.64 -16.45 22.26
CA ILE A 86 -36.85 -16.21 23.71
C ILE A 86 -35.51 -16.24 24.47
N GLU A 87 -34.65 -17.21 24.17
CA GLU A 87 -33.33 -17.31 24.78
C GLU A 87 -32.44 -16.12 24.41
N MET A 88 -32.48 -15.67 23.15
CA MET A 88 -31.79 -14.46 22.70
C MET A 88 -32.29 -13.20 23.41
N LEU A 89 -33.61 -13.03 23.53
CA LEU A 89 -34.21 -11.90 24.25
C LEU A 89 -33.82 -11.90 25.74
N SER A 90 -33.78 -13.09 26.36
CA SER A 90 -33.30 -13.26 27.73
C SER A 90 -31.82 -12.87 27.86
N GLY A 91 -30.96 -13.36 26.97
CA GLY A 91 -29.54 -13.00 26.95
C GLY A 91 -29.31 -11.50 26.72
N MET A 92 -30.07 -10.87 25.81
CA MET A 92 -30.02 -9.42 25.59
C MET A 92 -30.46 -8.63 26.82
N SER A 93 -31.46 -9.11 27.56
CA SER A 93 -31.89 -8.47 28.81
C SER A 93 -30.82 -8.55 29.90
N GLN A 94 -30.10 -9.67 29.99
CA GLN A 94 -28.95 -9.82 30.89
C GLN A 94 -27.83 -8.85 30.52
N ILE A 95 -27.49 -8.76 29.23
CA ILE A 95 -26.48 -7.81 28.72
C ILE A 95 -26.90 -6.37 29.00
N ALA A 96 -28.15 -5.99 28.77
CA ALA A 96 -28.66 -4.65 29.03
C ALA A 96 -28.58 -4.30 30.53
N THR A 97 -28.95 -5.24 31.40
CA THR A 97 -28.86 -5.06 32.85
C THR A 97 -27.40 -4.87 33.29
N GLN A 98 -26.50 -5.66 32.72
CA GLN A 98 -25.06 -5.62 33.01
C GLN A 98 -24.38 -4.35 32.48
N LEU A 99 -24.78 -3.87 31.29
CA LEU A 99 -24.36 -2.57 30.75
C LEU A 99 -24.83 -1.42 31.66
N GLN A 100 -26.06 -1.50 32.17
CA GLN A 100 -26.61 -0.48 33.05
C GLN A 100 -25.98 -0.47 34.45
N GLU A 101 -25.58 -1.62 34.97
CA GLU A 101 -24.82 -1.73 36.23
C GLU A 101 -23.40 -1.18 36.08
N SER A 102 -22.73 -1.51 34.98
CA SER A 102 -21.40 -0.98 34.64
C SER A 102 -21.42 0.55 34.47
N ALA A 103 -22.46 1.10 33.82
CA ALA A 103 -22.63 2.54 33.65
C ALA A 103 -22.85 3.26 34.99
N ARG A 104 -23.55 2.64 35.95
CA ARG A 104 -23.74 3.19 37.30
C ARG A 104 -22.45 3.17 38.12
N ALA A 105 -21.65 2.11 37.99
CA ALA A 105 -20.37 2.00 38.69
C ALA A 105 -19.34 3.05 38.24
N SER A 106 -19.42 3.49 36.99
CA SER A 106 -18.51 4.51 36.41
C SER A 106 -18.97 5.95 36.58
N ALA A 107 -20.17 6.22 37.11
CA ALA A 107 -20.80 7.55 37.12
C ALA A 107 -20.13 8.59 38.05
N GLY A 108 -18.99 8.26 38.69
CA GLY A 108 -18.31 9.14 39.65
C GLY A 108 -16.78 9.14 39.59
N SER A 109 -16.16 8.60 38.54
CA SER A 109 -14.69 8.63 38.38
C SER A 109 -14.25 9.71 37.38
N ASP A 110 -13.39 10.63 37.81
CA ASP A 110 -12.82 11.73 37.00
C ASP A 110 -11.88 11.28 35.85
N ASN A 111 -11.68 9.98 35.67
CA ASN A 111 -10.83 9.43 34.61
C ASN A 111 -11.74 8.90 33.50
N ALA A 112 -11.51 9.38 32.27
CA ALA A 112 -12.24 9.03 31.05
C ALA A 112 -12.91 7.64 31.10
N SER A 113 -14.23 7.68 31.24
CA SER A 113 -15.14 6.56 31.46
C SER A 113 -14.98 5.46 30.41
N GLY A 114 -14.29 4.40 30.80
CA GLY A 114 -14.26 3.13 30.07
C GLY A 114 -15.42 2.22 30.46
N PHE A 115 -15.72 1.24 29.60
CA PHE A 115 -16.59 0.12 29.93
C PHE A 115 -15.82 -0.88 30.80
N TYR A 116 -16.25 -1.08 32.05
CA TYR A 116 -15.68 -2.10 32.93
C TYR A 116 -16.33 -3.45 32.63
N LEU A 117 -15.51 -4.41 32.19
CA LEU A 117 -15.97 -5.77 31.98
C LEU A 117 -16.20 -6.46 33.34
N PRO A 118 -17.37 -7.11 33.53
CA PRO A 118 -17.65 -7.94 34.70
C PRO A 118 -16.60 -9.04 34.91
N ALA A 119 -16.34 -9.40 36.17
CA ALA A 119 -15.39 -10.47 36.50
C ALA A 119 -15.75 -11.81 35.82
N SER A 120 -17.05 -12.10 35.66
CA SER A 120 -17.55 -13.31 34.98
C SER A 120 -17.22 -13.35 33.49
N THR A 121 -16.97 -12.22 32.82
CA THR A 121 -16.56 -12.20 31.41
C THR A 121 -15.16 -12.80 31.23
N PHE A 122 -14.29 -12.68 32.23
CA PHE A 122 -12.95 -13.28 32.22
C PHE A 122 -12.97 -14.81 32.44
N GLU A 123 -14.07 -15.37 32.96
CA GLU A 123 -14.26 -16.81 33.12
C GLU A 123 -14.64 -17.52 31.80
N ASN A 124 -15.15 -16.76 30.82
CA ASN A 124 -15.47 -17.31 29.52
C ASN A 124 -14.18 -17.67 28.75
N ARG A 125 -14.00 -18.95 28.40
CA ARG A 125 -12.82 -19.45 27.68
C ARG A 125 -12.56 -18.72 26.36
N GLN A 126 -13.60 -18.36 25.61
CA GLN A 126 -13.46 -17.66 24.34
C GLN A 126 -12.89 -16.26 24.55
N PHE A 127 -13.44 -15.52 25.52
CA PHE A 127 -12.95 -14.20 25.88
C PHE A 127 -11.51 -14.26 26.43
N ALA A 128 -11.22 -15.20 27.33
CA ALA A 128 -9.90 -15.40 27.90
C ALA A 128 -8.84 -15.71 26.82
N ASN A 129 -9.21 -16.42 25.76
CA ASN A 129 -8.31 -16.69 24.64
C ASN A 129 -8.04 -15.45 23.78
N VAL A 130 -9.04 -14.59 23.56
CA VAL A 130 -8.84 -13.31 22.86
C VAL A 130 -8.02 -12.35 23.72
N ALA A 131 -8.32 -12.24 25.01
CA ALA A 131 -7.61 -11.37 25.95
C ALA A 131 -6.10 -11.66 26.01
N LYS A 132 -5.68 -12.93 25.86
CA LYS A 132 -4.26 -13.33 25.76
C LYS A 132 -3.50 -12.69 24.58
N HIS A 133 -4.19 -12.19 23.56
CA HIS A 133 -3.55 -11.48 22.43
C HIS A 133 -3.33 -9.99 22.71
N PHE A 134 -4.04 -9.43 23.69
CA PHE A 134 -3.98 -8.02 24.05
C PHE A 134 -3.31 -7.76 25.40
N LEU A 135 -3.23 -8.77 26.27
CA LEU A 135 -2.56 -8.70 27.57
C LEU A 135 -1.45 -9.73 27.63
N SER A 136 -0.27 -9.31 28.09
CA SER A 136 0.85 -10.22 28.35
C SER A 136 0.51 -11.22 29.47
N ALA A 137 1.13 -12.40 29.43
CA ALA A 137 0.93 -13.45 30.44
C ALA A 137 1.30 -13.00 31.87
N ASP A 138 2.18 -12.01 32.00
CA ASP A 138 2.57 -11.40 33.28
C ASP A 138 1.66 -10.23 33.71
N GLY A 139 0.69 -9.84 32.86
CA GLY A 139 -0.24 -8.74 33.11
C GLY A 139 0.40 -7.33 33.06
N LYS A 140 1.68 -7.21 32.68
CA LYS A 140 2.40 -5.93 32.71
C LYS A 140 2.34 -5.14 31.40
N THR A 141 1.97 -5.81 30.31
CA THR A 141 1.86 -5.20 28.98
C THR A 141 0.45 -5.34 28.47
N ALA A 142 -0.13 -4.22 28.06
CA ALA A 142 -1.39 -4.16 27.34
C ALA A 142 -1.16 -3.60 25.93
N ARG A 143 -1.77 -4.23 24.94
CA ARG A 143 -1.78 -3.79 23.55
C ARG A 143 -3.16 -3.22 23.25
N PHE A 144 -3.20 -2.08 22.59
CA PHE A 144 -4.40 -1.50 22.01
C PHE A 144 -4.32 -1.62 20.49
N ALA A 145 -5.39 -2.09 19.85
CA ALA A 145 -5.52 -2.03 18.40
C ALA A 145 -6.28 -0.75 18.05
N ILE A 146 -5.65 0.09 17.23
CA ILE A 146 -6.23 1.34 16.77
C ILE A 146 -6.37 1.20 15.26
N GLU A 147 -7.61 1.27 14.80
CA GLU A 147 -7.95 1.29 13.38
C GLU A 147 -8.28 2.72 12.98
N SER A 148 -7.85 3.12 11.79
CA SER A 148 -7.95 4.47 11.27
C SER A 148 -8.35 4.41 9.79
N ASP A 149 -9.19 5.34 9.36
CA ASP A 149 -9.65 5.44 7.98
C ASP A 149 -8.59 6.01 7.01
N TYR A 150 -7.48 6.55 7.55
CA TYR A 150 -6.37 7.05 6.75
C TYR A 150 -5.58 5.95 6.06
N ASP A 151 -5.08 6.22 4.84
CA ASP A 151 -4.11 5.37 4.16
C ASP A 151 -2.85 5.20 5.05
N PRO A 152 -2.40 3.97 5.32
CA PRO A 152 -1.26 3.69 6.20
C PRO A 152 0.07 4.32 5.74
N TYR A 153 0.19 4.73 4.48
CA TYR A 153 1.37 5.40 3.92
C TYR A 153 1.24 6.93 3.86
N SER A 154 0.08 7.47 4.22
CA SER A 154 -0.16 8.92 4.20
C SER A 154 0.55 9.66 5.34
N SER A 155 0.89 10.93 5.09
CA SER A 155 1.40 11.87 6.11
C SER A 155 0.44 11.99 7.30
N GLN A 156 -0.87 11.96 7.02
CA GLN A 156 -1.95 12.06 8.01
C GLN A 156 -1.95 10.87 8.97
N ALA A 157 -1.80 9.64 8.48
CA ALA A 157 -1.71 8.45 9.32
C ALA A 157 -0.46 8.49 10.23
N MET A 158 0.67 8.98 9.70
CA MET A 158 1.91 9.17 10.47
C MET A 158 1.74 10.24 11.55
N GLU A 159 1.10 11.36 11.24
CA GLU A 159 0.81 12.43 12.21
C GLU A 159 -0.15 11.94 13.30
N LEU A 160 -1.18 11.15 12.94
CA LEU A 160 -2.10 10.55 13.89
C LEU A 160 -1.36 9.62 14.87
N ALA A 161 -0.45 8.79 14.37
CA ALA A 161 0.39 7.93 15.21
C ALA A 161 1.20 8.74 16.25
N HIS A 162 1.77 9.87 15.83
CA HIS A 162 2.47 10.80 16.72
C HIS A 162 1.53 11.43 17.75
N LYS A 163 0.36 11.90 17.32
CA LYS A 163 -0.65 12.51 18.20
C LYS A 163 -1.14 11.54 19.27
N ILE A 164 -1.41 10.29 18.89
CA ILE A 164 -1.83 9.26 19.85
C ILE A 164 -0.71 9.00 20.86
N THR A 165 0.53 8.82 20.39
CA THR A 165 1.67 8.58 21.28
C THR A 165 1.93 9.76 22.22
N ALA A 166 1.80 10.99 21.73
CA ALA A 166 1.94 12.21 22.51
C ALA A 166 0.82 12.38 23.54
N ALA A 167 -0.44 12.17 23.14
CA ALA A 167 -1.60 12.22 24.03
C ALA A 167 -1.50 11.16 25.13
N ALA A 168 -1.12 9.94 24.77
CA ALA A 168 -0.96 8.85 25.72
C ALA A 168 0.19 9.13 26.70
N ASN A 169 1.32 9.68 26.24
CA ASN A 169 2.39 10.11 27.14
C ASN A 169 2.02 11.31 28.01
N GLY A 170 1.20 12.23 27.51
CA GLY A 170 0.69 13.38 28.26
C GLY A 170 -0.35 13.01 29.32
N ALA A 171 -1.07 11.90 29.14
CA ALA A 171 -2.05 11.39 30.09
C ALA A 171 -1.45 10.53 31.23
N ARG A 172 -0.17 10.14 31.13
CA ARG A 172 0.51 9.32 32.15
C ARG A 172 0.76 10.01 33.50
N PRO A 173 1.22 11.28 33.55
CA PRO A 173 1.55 11.93 34.82
C PRO A 173 0.33 11.95 35.75
N ASN A 174 0.55 11.75 37.06
CA ASN A 174 -0.49 11.71 38.09
C ASN A 174 -1.49 10.53 37.99
N THR A 175 -1.13 9.46 37.26
CA THR A 175 -1.92 8.21 37.20
C THR A 175 -1.12 7.03 37.76
N SER A 176 -1.80 5.89 37.98
CA SER A 176 -1.16 4.61 38.32
C SER A 176 -0.19 4.11 37.23
N LEU A 177 -0.23 4.69 36.03
CA LEU A 177 0.59 4.35 34.87
C LEU A 177 1.78 5.30 34.68
N ALA A 178 2.14 6.12 35.68
CA ALA A 178 3.24 7.07 35.58
C ALA A 178 4.55 6.43 35.09
N ASN A 179 4.87 5.21 35.52
CA ASN A 179 6.08 4.48 35.15
C ASN A 179 5.92 3.56 33.90
N ALA A 180 4.76 3.55 33.26
CA ALA A 180 4.49 2.64 32.14
C ALA A 180 5.12 3.13 30.82
N THR A 181 5.90 2.32 30.11
CA THR A 181 6.43 2.71 28.80
C THR A 181 5.37 2.58 27.71
N ILE A 182 5.12 3.65 26.95
CA ILE A 182 4.19 3.65 25.82
C ILE A 182 5.00 3.59 24.53
N SER A 183 4.72 2.57 23.73
CA SER A 183 5.32 2.37 22.41
C SER A 183 4.20 2.19 21.40
N MET A 184 4.42 2.73 20.20
CA MET A 184 3.51 2.53 19.07
C MET A 184 4.18 1.63 18.04
N ALA A 185 3.39 0.73 17.47
CA ALA A 185 3.80 -0.15 16.39
C ALA A 185 2.77 -0.11 15.26
N GLY A 186 3.18 -0.55 14.07
CA GLY A 186 2.36 -0.51 12.86
C GLY A 186 3.02 0.31 11.77
N PHE A 187 2.50 0.19 10.54
CA PHE A 187 3.05 0.84 9.36
C PHE A 187 3.23 2.36 9.54
N PRO A 188 2.22 3.13 10.01
CA PRO A 188 2.37 4.57 10.15
C PRO A 188 3.45 4.97 11.17
N ALA A 189 3.55 4.26 12.30
CA ALA A 189 4.55 4.55 13.31
C ALA A 189 5.97 4.30 12.78
N VAL A 190 6.22 3.14 12.16
CA VAL A 190 7.52 2.81 11.55
C VAL A 190 7.88 3.80 10.45
N ASN A 191 6.92 4.14 9.58
CA ASN A 191 7.16 5.06 8.48
C ASN A 191 7.47 6.48 8.98
N SER A 192 6.83 6.91 10.06
CA SER A 192 7.09 8.20 10.68
C SER A 192 8.50 8.29 11.29
N ASP A 193 8.99 7.19 11.90
CA ASP A 193 10.35 7.11 12.41
C ASP A 193 11.37 7.16 11.26
N ILE A 194 11.12 6.40 10.19
CA ILE A 194 11.94 6.41 8.98
C ILE A 194 11.96 7.82 8.36
N GLN A 195 10.80 8.47 8.21
CA GLN A 195 10.70 9.82 7.67
C GLN A 195 11.49 10.83 8.52
N ARG A 196 11.44 10.72 9.85
CA ARG A 196 12.20 11.58 10.76
C ARG A 196 13.71 11.37 10.62
N LEU A 197 14.16 10.12 10.53
CA LEU A 197 15.57 9.80 10.30
C LEU A 197 16.04 10.33 8.95
N LEU A 198 15.29 10.04 7.87
CA LEU A 198 15.66 10.43 6.52
C LEU A 198 15.57 11.94 6.28
N SER A 199 14.66 12.66 6.91
CA SER A 199 14.56 14.12 6.76
C SER A 199 15.75 14.85 7.40
N ALA A 200 16.21 14.41 8.58
CA ALA A 200 17.43 14.92 9.19
C ALA A 200 18.66 14.62 8.32
N ASP A 201 18.71 13.40 7.78
CA ASP A 201 19.83 12.94 6.96
C ASP A 201 19.79 13.48 5.52
N PHE A 202 18.64 13.95 5.01
CA PHE A 202 18.49 14.39 3.63
C PHE A 202 19.48 15.50 3.27
N HIS A 203 19.63 16.52 4.13
CA HIS A 203 20.57 17.61 3.88
C HIS A 203 22.02 17.13 3.86
N LEU A 204 22.36 16.23 4.78
CA LEU A 204 23.69 15.63 4.86
C LEU A 204 23.96 14.76 3.62
N LEU A 205 23.00 13.94 3.20
CA LEU A 205 23.07 13.10 2.01
C LEU A 205 23.19 13.95 0.74
N ALA A 206 22.38 14.98 0.60
CA ALA A 206 22.39 15.86 -0.56
C ALA A 206 23.73 16.60 -0.67
N LEU A 207 24.20 17.21 0.42
CA LEU A 207 25.48 17.89 0.45
C LEU A 207 26.65 16.94 0.21
N SER A 208 26.67 15.78 0.87
CA SER A 208 27.72 14.77 0.70
C SER A 208 27.77 14.26 -0.73
N THR A 209 26.62 13.97 -1.34
CA THR A 209 26.54 13.51 -2.74
C THR A 209 27.06 14.57 -3.69
N LEU A 210 26.63 15.83 -3.54
CA LEU A 210 27.11 16.93 -4.38
C LEU A 210 28.62 17.16 -4.23
N VAL A 211 29.15 17.07 -3.00
CA VAL A 211 30.58 17.19 -2.74
C VAL A 211 31.36 16.03 -3.36
N ILE A 212 30.91 14.79 -3.18
CA ILE A 212 31.57 13.60 -3.73
C ILE A 212 31.56 13.63 -5.26
N VAL A 213 30.39 13.85 -5.87
CA VAL A 213 30.27 13.96 -7.33
C VAL A 213 31.09 15.14 -7.86
N GLY A 214 31.05 16.28 -7.17
CA GLY A 214 31.86 17.46 -7.51
C GLY A 214 33.36 17.18 -7.48
N LEU A 215 33.83 16.46 -6.46
CA LEU A 215 35.23 16.07 -6.32
C LEU A 215 35.64 15.07 -7.41
N ILE A 216 34.81 14.07 -7.69
CA ILE A 216 35.02 13.11 -8.79
C ILE A 216 35.13 13.86 -10.12
N LEU A 217 34.18 14.76 -10.42
CA LEU A 217 34.21 15.59 -11.62
C LEU A 217 35.45 16.49 -11.66
N ALA A 218 35.86 17.10 -10.54
CA ALA A 218 37.04 17.94 -10.48
C ALA A 218 38.33 17.15 -10.77
N VAL A 219 38.44 15.93 -10.24
CA VAL A 219 39.59 15.03 -10.47
C VAL A 219 39.63 14.57 -11.93
N LEU A 220 38.49 14.13 -12.48
CA LEU A 220 38.38 13.66 -13.86
C LEU A 220 38.66 14.76 -14.87
N LEU A 221 38.06 15.93 -14.66
CA LEU A 221 38.21 17.07 -15.57
C LEU A 221 39.53 17.82 -15.37
N ARG A 222 40.17 17.63 -14.22
CA ARG A 222 41.34 18.41 -13.77
C ARG A 222 41.06 19.93 -13.83
N ALA A 223 39.82 20.31 -13.55
CA ALA A 223 39.31 21.69 -13.60
C ALA A 223 38.30 21.91 -12.47
N LEU A 224 38.20 23.14 -11.96
CA LEU A 224 37.35 23.45 -10.80
C LEU A 224 36.04 24.16 -11.19
N ILE A 225 36.07 24.95 -12.26
CA ILE A 225 34.92 25.74 -12.71
C ILE A 225 33.88 24.85 -13.42
N ALA A 226 34.34 23.90 -14.26
CA ALA A 226 33.45 22.98 -14.96
C ALA A 226 32.54 22.12 -14.06
N PRO A 227 33.07 21.43 -13.02
CA PRO A 227 32.24 20.70 -12.06
C PRO A 227 31.17 21.56 -11.39
N LEU A 228 31.50 22.82 -11.10
CA LEU A 228 30.63 23.69 -10.29
C LEU A 228 29.35 24.08 -11.05
N TYR A 229 29.47 24.51 -12.31
CA TYR A 229 28.26 24.78 -13.10
C TYR A 229 27.52 23.49 -13.48
N LEU A 230 28.22 22.37 -13.69
CA LEU A 230 27.58 21.08 -13.98
C LEU A 230 26.70 20.63 -12.79
N LEU A 231 27.24 20.69 -11.58
CA LEU A 231 26.45 20.43 -10.36
C LEU A 231 25.29 21.42 -10.22
N GLY A 232 25.54 22.71 -10.48
CA GLY A 232 24.50 23.73 -10.47
C GLY A 232 23.34 23.38 -11.42
N THR A 233 23.65 22.90 -12.62
CA THR A 233 22.63 22.47 -13.57
C THR A 233 21.86 21.22 -13.14
N VAL A 234 22.51 20.28 -12.43
CA VAL A 234 21.84 19.09 -11.88
C VAL A 234 20.87 19.48 -10.77
N VAL A 235 21.29 20.36 -9.85
CA VAL A 235 20.43 20.87 -8.78
C VAL A 235 19.26 21.68 -9.34
N LEU A 236 19.52 22.51 -10.35
CA LEU A 236 18.48 23.26 -11.06
C LEU A 236 17.47 22.31 -11.73
N ASN A 237 17.96 21.25 -12.38
CA ASN A 237 17.11 20.24 -13.01
C ASN A 237 16.25 19.50 -11.99
N TYR A 238 16.83 19.08 -10.87
CA TYR A 238 16.10 18.47 -9.76
C TYR A 238 14.99 19.38 -9.24
N GLY A 239 15.30 20.66 -9.00
CA GLY A 239 14.32 21.66 -8.57
C GLY A 239 13.21 21.87 -9.60
N ALA A 240 13.55 21.93 -10.89
CA ALA A 240 12.58 22.05 -11.97
C ALA A 240 11.68 20.82 -12.09
N ALA A 241 12.24 19.62 -12.01
CA ALA A 241 11.51 18.36 -12.05
C ALA A 241 10.53 18.23 -10.88
N LEU A 242 10.98 18.55 -9.66
CA LEU A 242 10.12 18.60 -8.48
C LEU A 242 9.05 19.69 -8.60
N GLY A 243 9.39 20.86 -9.12
CA GLY A 243 8.43 21.94 -9.37
C GLY A 243 7.33 21.49 -10.33
N ILE A 244 7.68 20.84 -11.44
CA ILE A 244 6.71 20.27 -12.39
C ILE A 244 5.85 19.20 -11.71
N GLY A 245 6.47 18.28 -10.95
CA GLY A 245 5.73 17.29 -10.17
C GLY A 245 4.73 17.93 -9.22
N THR A 246 5.17 18.94 -8.48
CA THR A 246 4.35 19.67 -7.50
C THR A 246 3.19 20.36 -8.21
N LEU A 247 3.42 21.00 -9.35
CA LEU A 247 2.37 21.61 -10.17
C LEU A 247 1.34 20.58 -10.65
N VAL A 248 1.79 19.42 -11.14
CA VAL A 248 0.88 18.40 -11.67
C VAL A 248 0.09 17.72 -10.55
N PHE A 249 0.76 17.25 -9.49
CA PHE A 249 0.10 16.49 -8.44
C PHE A 249 -0.64 17.37 -7.44
N GLN A 250 -0.02 18.43 -6.91
CA GLN A 250 -0.67 19.26 -5.89
C GLN A 250 -1.70 20.20 -6.51
N TYR A 251 -1.35 20.92 -7.58
CA TYR A 251 -2.27 21.90 -8.19
C TYR A 251 -3.20 21.28 -9.23
N GLY A 252 -2.77 20.25 -9.96
CA GLY A 252 -3.59 19.59 -10.97
C GLY A 252 -4.51 18.50 -10.39
N LEU A 253 -3.97 17.63 -9.54
CA LEU A 253 -4.68 16.45 -9.01
C LEU A 253 -5.12 16.59 -7.54
N GLY A 254 -4.72 17.66 -6.84
CA GLY A 254 -5.05 17.86 -5.42
C GLY A 254 -4.39 16.85 -4.48
N LYS A 255 -3.32 16.18 -4.92
CA LYS A 255 -2.59 15.17 -4.13
C LYS A 255 -1.25 15.70 -3.67
N GLU A 256 -0.96 15.54 -2.37
CA GLU A 256 0.35 15.83 -1.83
C GLU A 256 1.39 14.85 -2.37
N ILE A 257 2.62 15.34 -2.52
CA ILE A 257 3.73 14.48 -2.92
C ILE A 257 4.16 13.64 -1.73
N ALA A 258 4.27 12.34 -1.93
CA ALA A 258 4.71 11.42 -0.90
C ALA A 258 6.13 11.77 -0.43
N TRP A 259 6.34 11.72 0.88
CA TRP A 259 7.59 12.14 1.51
C TRP A 259 8.89 11.47 0.99
N PRO A 260 8.90 10.21 0.48
CA PRO A 260 10.13 9.61 -0.04
C PRO A 260 10.48 10.11 -1.45
N VAL A 261 9.50 10.63 -2.20
CA VAL A 261 9.63 10.93 -3.63
C VAL A 261 10.71 12.00 -3.89
N PRO A 262 10.80 13.11 -3.14
CA PRO A 262 11.87 14.10 -3.33
C PRO A 262 13.27 13.52 -3.11
N LEU A 263 13.45 12.64 -2.13
CA LEU A 263 14.73 11.98 -1.88
C LEU A 263 15.09 11.03 -3.02
N LEU A 264 14.15 10.18 -3.44
CA LEU A 264 14.37 9.23 -4.53
C LEU A 264 14.67 9.95 -5.85
N ALA A 265 13.91 11.00 -6.17
CA ALA A 265 14.13 11.82 -7.35
C ALA A 265 15.51 12.49 -7.33
N PHE A 266 15.95 12.98 -6.17
CA PHE A 266 17.28 13.57 -6.03
C PHE A 266 18.37 12.55 -6.34
N ILE A 267 18.33 11.39 -5.70
CA ILE A 267 19.35 10.34 -5.88
C ILE A 267 19.43 9.91 -7.34
N ILE A 268 18.29 9.62 -7.98
CA ILE A 268 18.27 9.12 -9.36
C ILE A 268 18.70 10.22 -10.35
N LEU A 269 18.16 11.44 -10.23
CA LEU A 269 18.50 12.52 -11.16
C LEU A 269 19.97 12.96 -11.02
N VAL A 270 20.52 12.96 -9.81
CA VAL A 270 21.94 13.25 -9.60
C VAL A 270 22.82 12.13 -10.13
N ALA A 271 22.49 10.87 -9.86
CA ALA A 271 23.27 9.72 -10.33
C ALA A 271 23.32 9.67 -11.87
N VAL A 272 22.15 9.75 -12.51
CA VAL A 272 22.05 9.72 -13.98
C VAL A 272 22.65 10.98 -14.60
N GLY A 273 22.39 12.15 -14.01
CA GLY A 273 22.92 13.43 -14.49
C GLY A 273 24.44 13.50 -14.45
N ALA A 274 25.07 12.97 -13.39
CA ALA A 274 26.52 12.95 -13.22
C ALA A 274 27.22 12.11 -14.31
N ASP A 275 26.73 10.91 -14.59
CA ASP A 275 27.32 9.99 -15.57
C ASP A 275 27.32 10.58 -16.98
N TYR A 276 26.20 11.18 -17.39
CA TYR A 276 26.12 11.80 -18.71
C TYR A 276 26.88 13.12 -18.81
N ASN A 277 26.93 13.90 -17.73
CA ASN A 277 27.73 15.13 -17.68
C ASN A 277 29.20 14.80 -17.91
N MET A 278 29.69 13.71 -17.32
CA MET A 278 31.04 13.22 -17.51
C MET A 278 31.32 12.81 -18.97
N LEU A 279 30.42 12.04 -19.60
CA LEU A 279 30.60 11.61 -21.00
C LEU A 279 30.64 12.80 -21.96
N LEU A 280 29.69 13.73 -21.83
CA LEU A 280 29.61 14.91 -22.68
C LEU A 280 30.86 15.79 -22.52
N ILE A 281 31.26 16.08 -21.28
CA ILE A 281 32.36 17.01 -21.02
C ILE A 281 33.71 16.39 -21.40
N SER A 282 33.89 15.07 -21.29
CA SER A 282 35.10 14.39 -21.76
C SER A 282 35.25 14.54 -23.27
N ARG A 283 34.17 14.34 -24.03
CA ARG A 283 34.17 14.57 -25.49
C ARG A 283 34.32 16.03 -25.85
N LEU A 284 33.66 16.93 -25.13
CA LEU A 284 33.82 18.36 -25.31
C LEU A 284 35.27 18.78 -25.07
N ARG A 285 35.96 18.20 -24.08
CA ARG A 285 37.39 18.43 -23.82
C ARG A 285 38.31 17.88 -24.93
N GLU A 286 37.95 16.75 -25.53
CA GLU A 286 38.68 16.13 -26.64
C GLU A 286 38.53 16.95 -27.93
N GLU A 287 37.35 17.51 -28.19
CA GLU A 287 37.09 18.28 -29.41
C GLU A 287 37.37 19.79 -29.27
N ALA A 288 37.33 20.35 -28.06
CA ALA A 288 37.60 21.77 -27.77
C ALA A 288 39.11 22.13 -27.73
N VAL A 289 40.00 21.25 -28.20
CA VAL A 289 41.47 21.45 -28.15
C VAL A 289 41.91 22.73 -28.85
N HIS A 290 41.21 23.16 -29.92
CA HIS A 290 41.62 24.30 -30.75
C HIS A 290 40.67 25.50 -30.67
N ASN A 291 39.36 25.25 -30.50
CA ASN A 291 38.35 26.29 -30.38
C ASN A 291 37.15 25.73 -29.61
N VAL A 292 36.86 26.30 -28.44
CA VAL A 292 35.76 25.84 -27.57
C VAL A 292 34.41 25.88 -28.28
N ARG A 293 34.14 26.91 -29.10
CA ARG A 293 32.85 27.01 -29.84
C ARG A 293 32.70 25.93 -30.89
N VAL A 294 33.76 25.65 -31.65
CA VAL A 294 33.74 24.61 -32.69
C VAL A 294 33.72 23.20 -32.08
N GLY A 295 34.46 23.01 -30.97
CA GLY A 295 34.44 21.76 -30.22
C GLY A 295 33.06 21.45 -29.63
N VAL A 296 32.40 22.45 -29.03
CA VAL A 296 31.03 22.32 -28.53
C VAL A 296 30.05 21.91 -29.64
N MET A 297 30.06 22.60 -30.79
CA MET A 297 29.16 22.26 -31.91
C MET A 297 29.39 20.83 -32.41
N ARG A 298 30.66 20.43 -32.57
CA ARG A 298 30.99 19.10 -33.06
C ARG A 298 30.62 18.02 -32.06
N THR A 299 30.76 18.30 -30.76
CA THR A 299 30.47 17.32 -29.70
C THR A 299 28.98 17.10 -29.58
N VAL A 300 28.20 18.18 -29.64
CA VAL A 300 26.73 18.12 -29.64
C VAL A 300 26.22 17.41 -30.91
N SER A 301 26.80 17.70 -32.08
CA SER A 301 26.41 17.04 -33.34
C SER A 301 26.72 15.55 -33.36
N ASN A 302 27.84 15.12 -32.77
CA ASN A 302 28.28 13.72 -32.81
C ASN A 302 27.67 12.87 -31.70
N THR A 303 27.50 13.44 -30.51
CA THR A 303 27.11 12.70 -29.30
C THR A 303 25.66 12.95 -28.92
N GLY A 304 25.05 14.02 -29.44
CA GLY A 304 23.69 14.43 -29.09
C GLY A 304 22.65 13.38 -29.42
N SER A 305 22.75 12.68 -30.57
CA SER A 305 21.78 11.64 -30.95
C SER A 305 21.82 10.42 -30.01
N VAL A 306 23.02 9.98 -29.61
CA VAL A 306 23.22 8.86 -28.68
C VAL A 306 22.75 9.22 -27.28
N ILE A 307 23.04 10.44 -26.82
CA ILE A 307 22.60 10.86 -25.48
C ILE A 307 21.08 11.07 -25.45
N THR A 308 20.51 11.65 -26.50
CA THR A 308 19.07 11.87 -26.59
C THR A 308 18.30 10.56 -26.63
N SER A 309 18.78 9.55 -27.38
CA SER A 309 18.13 8.24 -27.42
C SER A 309 18.21 7.52 -26.07
N ALA A 310 19.37 7.56 -25.40
CA ALA A 310 19.53 6.97 -24.07
C ALA A 310 18.64 7.66 -23.02
N GLY A 311 18.62 9.00 -23.01
CA GLY A 311 17.76 9.79 -22.13
C GLY A 311 16.28 9.51 -22.33
N LEU A 312 15.83 9.35 -23.58
CA LEU A 312 14.45 9.02 -23.90
C LEU A 312 14.07 7.60 -23.43
N ILE A 313 14.97 6.61 -23.58
CA ILE A 313 14.75 5.24 -23.10
C ILE A 313 14.61 5.22 -21.57
N PHE A 314 15.47 5.95 -20.85
CA PHE A 314 15.37 6.03 -19.39
C PHE A 314 14.12 6.80 -18.94
N ALA A 315 13.78 7.92 -19.59
CA ALA A 315 12.55 8.64 -19.29
C ALA A 315 11.31 7.77 -19.52
N ALA A 316 11.25 7.04 -20.64
CA ALA A 316 10.17 6.10 -20.92
C ALA A 316 10.07 5.00 -19.85
N SER A 317 11.21 4.47 -19.40
CA SER A 317 11.26 3.47 -18.33
C SER A 317 10.71 4.00 -17.01
N MET A 318 11.04 5.26 -16.67
CA MET A 318 10.51 5.91 -15.46
C MET A 318 9.02 6.21 -15.58
N PHE A 319 8.54 6.68 -16.74
CA PHE A 319 7.11 6.83 -16.98
C PHE A 319 6.35 5.51 -16.92
N GLY A 320 7.00 4.38 -17.20
CA GLY A 320 6.42 3.05 -16.97
C GLY A 320 5.95 2.81 -15.52
N LEU A 321 6.60 3.44 -14.52
CA LEU A 321 6.18 3.33 -13.12
C LEU A 321 4.81 3.98 -12.87
N MET A 322 4.37 4.90 -13.73
CA MET A 322 3.04 5.51 -13.65
C MET A 322 1.89 4.54 -13.93
N VAL A 323 2.18 3.38 -14.51
CA VAL A 323 1.18 2.32 -14.73
C VAL A 323 0.88 1.57 -13.41
N GLY A 324 1.73 1.73 -12.39
CA GLY A 324 1.52 1.12 -11.08
C GLY A 324 0.29 1.67 -10.35
N SER A 325 -0.26 0.89 -9.41
CA SER A 325 -1.39 1.30 -8.56
C SER A 325 -0.96 2.06 -7.30
N ILE A 326 0.34 2.12 -7.01
CA ILE A 326 0.89 2.73 -5.80
C ILE A 326 1.27 4.18 -6.10
N GLY A 327 0.68 5.14 -5.36
CA GLY A 327 0.88 6.58 -5.59
C GLY A 327 2.36 7.01 -5.63
N ILE A 328 3.17 6.47 -4.72
CA ILE A 328 4.63 6.73 -4.64
C ILE A 328 5.33 6.38 -5.96
N MET A 329 4.96 5.28 -6.62
CA MET A 329 5.56 4.85 -7.89
C MET A 329 5.17 5.79 -9.03
N ILE A 330 3.90 6.23 -9.05
CA ILE A 330 3.39 7.14 -10.07
C ILE A 330 4.09 8.49 -9.97
N GLU A 331 4.16 9.05 -8.77
CA GLU A 331 4.79 10.35 -8.52
C GLU A 331 6.30 10.31 -8.82
N ALA A 332 7.00 9.28 -8.33
CA ALA A 332 8.43 9.12 -8.60
C ALA A 332 8.70 8.93 -10.10
N GLY A 333 7.93 8.07 -10.78
CA GLY A 333 8.05 7.82 -12.21
C GLY A 333 7.86 9.08 -13.05
N PHE A 334 6.85 9.87 -12.73
CA PHE A 334 6.56 11.12 -13.41
C PHE A 334 7.66 12.16 -13.19
N ILE A 335 8.04 12.41 -11.93
CA ILE A 335 9.04 13.44 -11.59
C ILE A 335 10.41 13.11 -12.16
N ILE A 336 10.86 11.85 -11.99
CA ILE A 336 12.15 11.41 -12.53
C ILE A 336 12.09 11.42 -14.05
N GLY A 337 11.02 10.92 -14.67
CA GLY A 337 10.84 10.94 -16.12
C GLY A 337 10.91 12.34 -16.71
N CYS A 338 10.17 13.30 -16.14
CA CYS A 338 10.23 14.70 -16.54
C CYS A 338 11.63 15.31 -16.31
N GLY A 339 12.27 15.02 -15.18
CA GLY A 339 13.62 15.49 -14.89
C GLY A 339 14.67 14.94 -15.87
N LEU A 340 14.52 13.70 -16.32
CA LEU A 340 15.40 13.11 -17.35
C LEU A 340 15.18 13.74 -18.72
N LEU A 341 13.92 14.03 -19.10
CA LEU A 341 13.62 14.74 -20.34
C LEU A 341 14.17 16.17 -20.31
N LEU A 342 13.96 16.90 -19.21
CA LEU A 342 14.50 18.24 -19.02
C LEU A 342 16.03 18.24 -19.09
N ASP A 343 16.68 17.29 -18.41
CA ASP A 343 18.13 17.14 -18.45
C ASP A 343 18.60 16.93 -19.90
N THR A 344 17.97 16.00 -20.60
CA THR A 344 18.35 15.60 -21.97
C THR A 344 18.16 16.73 -22.98
N PHE A 345 16.97 17.33 -23.02
CA PHE A 345 16.59 18.29 -24.06
C PHE A 345 16.96 19.72 -23.73
N VAL A 346 16.95 20.12 -22.46
CA VAL A 346 17.18 21.51 -22.07
C VAL A 346 18.58 21.67 -21.51
N VAL A 347 18.88 20.95 -20.43
CA VAL A 347 20.14 21.16 -19.69
C VAL A 347 21.33 20.80 -20.56
N ARG A 348 21.32 19.60 -21.13
CA ARG A 348 22.47 19.03 -21.83
C ARG A 348 22.63 19.55 -23.26
N THR A 349 21.52 19.81 -23.93
CA THR A 349 21.55 20.26 -25.33
C THR A 349 21.74 21.77 -25.44
N LEU A 350 21.25 22.55 -24.46
CA LEU A 350 21.29 24.01 -24.51
C LEU A 350 22.11 24.61 -23.37
N THR A 351 21.75 24.34 -22.11
CA THR A 351 22.30 25.05 -20.95
C THR A 351 23.80 24.81 -20.75
N VAL A 352 24.23 23.54 -20.78
CA VAL A 352 25.64 23.16 -20.58
C VAL A 352 26.53 23.68 -21.71
N PRO A 353 26.20 23.47 -23.01
CA PRO A 353 26.91 24.08 -24.13
C PRO A 353 26.97 25.62 -24.07
N ALA A 354 25.86 26.28 -23.71
CA ALA A 354 25.80 27.73 -23.60
C ALA A 354 26.73 28.24 -22.48
N ILE A 355 26.71 27.64 -21.30
CA ILE A 355 27.59 28.01 -20.19
C ILE A 355 29.05 27.74 -20.57
N ALA A 356 29.35 26.58 -21.16
CA ALA A 356 30.71 26.23 -21.57
C ALA A 356 31.27 27.19 -22.63
N THR A 357 30.44 27.64 -23.58
CA THR A 357 30.84 28.62 -24.61
C THR A 357 31.00 30.04 -24.08
N LEU A 358 30.19 30.44 -23.08
CA LEU A 358 30.30 31.73 -22.41
C LEU A 358 31.57 31.82 -21.54
N LEU A 359 31.87 30.76 -20.79
CA LEU A 359 33.07 30.69 -19.93
C LEU A 359 34.35 30.39 -20.72
N GLY A 360 34.25 29.74 -21.88
CA GLY A 360 35.37 29.50 -22.79
C GLY A 360 36.53 28.78 -22.12
N GLU A 361 37.72 29.40 -22.13
CA GLU A 361 38.94 28.85 -21.52
C GLU A 361 38.91 28.84 -19.99
N ALA A 362 38.06 29.68 -19.36
CA ALA A 362 37.94 29.72 -17.91
C ALA A 362 37.37 28.40 -17.35
N SER A 363 36.53 27.70 -18.11
CA SER A 363 35.97 26.39 -17.74
C SER A 363 37.05 25.36 -17.36
N TRP A 364 38.25 25.49 -17.90
CA TRP A 364 39.37 24.54 -17.73
C TRP A 364 40.40 24.96 -16.67
N TRP A 365 40.18 26.07 -15.97
CA TRP A 365 41.07 26.50 -14.89
C TRP A 365 41.14 25.41 -13.79
N PRO A 366 42.34 25.00 -13.33
CA PRO A 366 43.65 25.68 -13.44
C PRO A 366 44.54 25.28 -14.63
N ARG A 367 44.25 24.20 -15.36
CA ARG A 367 45.11 23.72 -16.45
C ARG A 367 44.71 24.33 -17.79
N ARG A 368 45.33 25.45 -18.15
CA ARG A 368 45.31 25.99 -19.53
C ARG A 368 46.07 25.03 -20.45
N LYS A 369 45.45 24.49 -21.50
CA LYS A 369 46.20 23.81 -22.57
C LYS A 369 46.94 24.89 -23.40
N PRO A 370 48.25 24.75 -23.67
CA PRO A 370 48.95 25.65 -24.59
C PRO A 370 48.34 25.55 -26.00
N TYR A 371 48.10 26.69 -26.62
CA TYR A 371 47.74 26.80 -28.03
C TYR A 371 48.90 26.24 -28.88
N GLU A 372 48.71 25.09 -29.54
CA GLU A 372 49.61 24.64 -30.61
C GLU A 372 49.00 25.04 -31.96
N PRO A 373 49.57 26.04 -32.65
CA PRO A 373 49.13 26.40 -34.00
C PRO A 373 49.45 25.26 -34.96
N LYS A 374 48.46 24.89 -35.78
CA LYS A 374 48.62 23.93 -36.88
C LYS A 374 49.75 24.45 -37.81
N PRO A 375 50.81 23.67 -38.10
CA PRO A 375 51.81 24.11 -39.05
C PRO A 375 51.14 24.32 -40.40
N SER A 376 51.19 25.56 -40.89
CA SER A 376 50.71 25.91 -42.22
C SER A 376 51.41 25.00 -43.22
N ARG A 377 50.64 24.13 -43.88
CA ARG A 377 51.13 23.31 -44.98
C ARG A 377 51.49 24.29 -46.11
N ARG A 378 52.76 24.71 -46.16
CA ARG A 378 53.30 25.42 -47.32
C ARG A 378 53.23 24.45 -48.48
N ALA A 379 52.31 24.68 -49.39
CA ALA A 379 52.35 24.11 -50.72
C ALA A 379 53.54 24.77 -51.42
N GLY A 380 54.60 23.99 -51.65
CA GLY A 380 55.70 24.31 -52.55
C GLY A 380 55.47 23.63 -53.88
#